data_AF-A0A7X5IG79-F1
#
_entry.id   AF-A0A7X5IG79-F1
#
_cell.length_a   1.000
_cell.length_b   1.000
_cell.length_c   1.000
_cell.angle_alpha   90.00
_cell.angle_beta   90.00
_cell.angle_gamma   90.00
#
_symmetry.space_group_name_H-M   'P 1'
#
loop_
_entity.id
_entity.type
_entity.pdbx_description
1 polymer ?
#
loop_
_entity_poly.entity_id
_entity_poly.type
_entity_poly.pdbx_seq_one_letter_code
_entity_poly.pdbx_strand_id
1 'polypeptide(L)' 'SRQELWHKGATSGNTQKLVDLRYDCDGDTLLAMVHPAGPACHTGARTCFYRSMLEA' A
#
# COMPACT_ATOMS: atom_id res chain seq x y z
N SER A 1 -5.72 -11.21 9.16
CA SER A 1 -7.08 -11.74 9.34
C SER A 1 -7.45 -12.85 8.36
N ARG A 2 -6.91 -12.91 7.12
CA ARG A 2 -7.38 -13.87 6.10
C ARG A 2 -6.56 -15.16 5.93
N GLN A 3 -5.37 -15.25 6.53
CA GLN A 3 -4.48 -16.45 6.46
C GLN A 3 -4.26 -16.98 5.02
N GLU A 4 -4.32 -16.08 4.04
CA GLU A 4 -4.18 -16.38 2.61
C GLU A 4 -3.45 -15.23 1.92
N LEU A 5 -2.83 -15.52 0.77
CA LEU A 5 -2.34 -14.48 -0.12
C LEU A 5 -3.53 -13.73 -0.72
N TRP A 6 -3.41 -12.42 -0.81
CA TRP A 6 -4.48 -11.58 -1.35
C TRP A 6 -3.89 -10.53 -2.28
N HIS A 7 -4.66 -10.19 -3.32
CA HIS A 7 -4.26 -9.19 -4.30
C HIS A 7 -4.83 -7.82 -3.92
N LYS A 8 -3.97 -6.81 -3.74
CA LYS A 8 -4.40 -5.45 -3.39
C LYS A 8 -5.41 -4.92 -4.41
N GLY A 9 -6.59 -4.57 -3.93
CA GLY A 9 -7.66 -4.03 -4.77
C GLY A 9 -8.48 -5.09 -5.52
N ALA A 10 -8.35 -6.39 -5.21
CA ALA A 10 -9.12 -7.46 -5.86
C ALA A 10 -10.64 -7.21 -5.87
N THR A 11 -11.17 -6.64 -4.79
CA THR A 11 -12.61 -6.32 -4.67
C THR A 11 -12.95 -4.88 -5.06
N SER A 12 -12.08 -3.91 -4.74
CA SER A 12 -12.38 -2.49 -4.93
C SER A 12 -11.93 -1.90 -6.27
N GLY A 13 -11.11 -2.62 -7.04
CA GLY A 13 -10.44 -2.10 -8.24
C GLY A 13 -9.24 -1.19 -7.94
N ASN A 14 -9.04 -0.75 -6.70
CA ASN A 14 -7.91 0.09 -6.28
C ASN A 14 -6.61 -0.72 -6.17
N THR A 15 -6.16 -1.23 -7.31
CA THR A 15 -4.93 -2.01 -7.48
C THR A 15 -3.68 -1.13 -7.40
N GLN A 16 -2.53 -1.78 -7.28
CA GLN A 16 -1.23 -1.12 -7.26
C GLN A 16 -0.35 -1.80 -8.31
N LYS A 17 -0.08 -1.09 -9.42
CA LYS A 17 0.82 -1.59 -10.47
C LYS A 17 2.26 -1.38 -10.01
N LEU A 18 3.01 -2.47 -9.82
CA LEU A 18 4.41 -2.42 -9.42
C LEU A 18 5.26 -1.74 -10.50
N VAL A 19 6.17 -0.86 -10.05
CA VAL A 19 7.13 -0.14 -10.89
C VAL A 19 8.55 -0.59 -10.55
N ASP A 20 8.85 -0.71 -9.26
CA ASP A 20 10.15 -1.14 -8.75
C ASP A 20 9.95 -1.85 -7.40
N LEU A 21 10.89 -2.72 -7.05
CA LEU A 21 10.92 -3.41 -5.76
C LEU A 21 12.36 -3.38 -5.25
N ARG A 22 12.57 -2.63 -4.18
CA ARG A 22 13.88 -2.51 -3.53
C ARG A 22 13.87 -3.31 -2.23
N TYR A 23 15.00 -3.88 -1.89
CA TYR A 23 15.26 -4.45 -0.57
C TYR A 23 16.21 -3.54 0.20
N ASP A 24 16.19 -3.62 1.53
CA ASP A 24 17.09 -2.85 2.40
C ASP A 24 18.47 -3.52 2.54
N CYS A 25 19.32 -3.03 3.46
CA CYS A 25 20.74 -3.39 3.48
C CYS A 25 21.03 -4.81 4.00
N ASP A 26 20.17 -5.35 4.87
CA ASP A 26 20.22 -6.72 5.38
C ASP A 26 19.17 -7.64 4.74
N GLY A 27 18.26 -7.08 3.95
CA GLY A 27 17.39 -7.83 3.06
C GLY A 27 16.16 -8.42 3.73
N ASP A 28 15.73 -7.85 4.85
CA ASP A 28 14.54 -8.28 5.58
C ASP A 28 13.28 -7.44 5.28
N THR A 29 13.47 -6.29 4.59
CA THR A 29 12.39 -5.37 4.26
C THR A 29 12.34 -5.06 2.76
N LEU A 30 11.13 -4.96 2.21
CA LEU A 30 10.89 -4.57 0.82
C LEU A 30 10.18 -3.21 0.74
N LEU A 31 10.69 -2.33 -0.12
CA LEU A 31 10.02 -1.11 -0.57
C LEU A 31 9.46 -1.31 -1.98
N ALA A 32 8.15 -1.46 -2.09
CA ALA A 32 7.44 -1.52 -3.36
C ALA A 32 7.06 -0.12 -3.84
N MET A 33 7.62 0.31 -4.98
CA MET A 33 7.18 1.52 -5.66
C MET A 33 6.07 1.18 -6.66
N VAL A 34 4.96 1.90 -6.62
CA VAL A 34 3.74 1.54 -7.37
C VAL A 34 3.04 2.74 -8.00
N HIS A 35 2.32 2.48 -9.10
CA HIS A 35 1.28 3.36 -9.60
C HIS A 35 -0.09 2.88 -9.08
N PRO A 36 -0.77 3.66 -8.21
CA PRO A 36 -2.08 3.26 -7.69
C PRO A 36 -3.21 3.55 -8.68
N ALA A 37 -4.18 2.63 -8.79
CA ALA A 37 -5.39 2.80 -9.60
C ALA A 37 -6.53 3.52 -8.84
N GLY A 38 -6.30 3.96 -7.60
CA GLY A 38 -7.27 4.60 -6.72
C GLY A 38 -6.70 4.78 -5.30
N PRO A 39 -7.51 5.23 -4.33
CA PRO A 39 -7.03 5.39 -2.95
C PRO A 39 -6.57 4.06 -2.35
N ALA A 40 -5.47 4.09 -1.61
CA ALA A 40 -4.94 2.89 -0.97
C ALA A 40 -5.80 2.43 0.21
N CYS A 41 -6.39 3.38 0.95
CA CYS A 41 -7.16 3.11 2.15
C CYS A 41 -8.63 2.78 1.84
N HIS A 42 -9.21 1.89 2.63
CA HIS A 42 -10.63 1.53 2.52
C HIS A 42 -11.59 2.64 2.94
N THR A 43 -11.09 3.70 3.59
CA THR A 43 -11.88 4.88 3.97
C THR A 43 -12.05 5.88 2.82
N GLY A 44 -11.35 5.68 1.69
CA GLY A 44 -11.28 6.63 0.58
C GLY A 44 -10.09 7.59 0.65
N ALA A 45 -9.35 7.63 1.77
CA ALA A 45 -8.13 8.41 1.87
C ALA A 45 -7.02 7.85 0.95
N ARG A 46 -6.18 8.74 0.39
CA ARG A 46 -5.07 8.37 -0.50
C ARG A 46 -4.12 7.36 0.13
N THR A 47 -3.75 7.59 1.39
CA THR A 47 -2.86 6.76 2.20
C THR A 47 -3.60 6.32 3.48
N CYS A 48 -3.19 5.22 4.11
CA CYS A 48 -3.65 4.87 5.45
C CYS A 48 -3.09 5.83 6.52
N PHE A 49 -1.94 6.45 6.24
CA PHE A 49 -1.27 7.40 7.13
C PHE A 49 -1.77 8.84 6.89
N TYR A 50 -3.09 9.04 6.92
CA TYR A 50 -3.73 10.33 6.65
C TYR A 50 -4.05 11.14 7.92
N ARG A 51 -3.68 10.62 9.09
CA ARG A 51 -3.83 11.29 10.38
C ARG A 51 -2.44 11.52 10.96
N SER A 52 -2.18 12.73 11.44
CA SER A 52 -0.95 13.10 12.13
C SER A 52 -1.25 13.42 13.59
N MET A 53 -0.31 13.11 14.49
CA MET A 53 -0.37 13.55 15.89
C MET A 53 0.23 14.95 16.09
N LEU A 54 0.84 15.52 15.04
CA LEU A 54 1.52 16.81 15.07
C LEU A 54 0.79 17.89 14.28
N GLU A 55 -0.29 17.54 13.57
CA GLU A 55 -1.14 18.50 12.87
C GLU A 55 -2.23 19.01 13.84
N ALA A 56 -2.41 20.33 13.88
CA ALA A 56 -3.47 21.00 14.65
C ALA A 56 -4.81 20.98 13.88
#